data_AF-A0A6C0C6F4-F1
#
_entry.id   AF-A0A6C0C6F4-F1
#
_cell.length_a   1.000
_cell.length_b   1.000
_cell.length_c   1.000
_cell.angle_alpha   90.00
_cell.angle_beta   90.00
_cell.angle_gamma   90.00
#
_symmetry.space_group_name_H-M   'P 1'
#
loop_
_entity.id
_entity.type
_entity.pdbx_description
1 polymer ?
#
loop_
_entity_poly.entity_id
_entity_poly.type
_entity_poly.pdbx_seq_one_letter_code
_entity_poly.pdbx_strand_id
1 'polypeptide(L)'
;MSYKHLEHYLSRGKKGTIGQIIRRLECVGANSFSHDSYSHKAAVLMQKTEFTKKMRQDMSLLYFTADLEDFMHCMERKKGLNDYFEALSTSRYTYKKNIFEYHQEMMIENILYMMNERKIIFFQMGVPDYITFETPQRHAYNAHALCIIMIPRKDNYDCYYINSHGHTIDTQHYYEFIMSRKRKRKMKLSESADVVFMKALVSHINKKSDIKVNYDGTSKYTYRGTNLQAGDSHGVCFIYPLIIWYSIGKYYTRKQVLDTDFGKISVATGKSLMKSGRFNHFIESMFWKFCPKYSKLLCRQCKMKAFQQEFSESMETQLEKDNYRFIKMLIGPYISYIQQSMFMRKIKYRGVV
;
A
#
# COMPACT_ATOMS: atom_id res chain seq x y z
N MET A 1 25.53 -14.19 -10.21
CA MET A 1 25.57 -12.94 -9.42
C MET A 1 24.94 -13.18 -8.06
N SER A 2 25.53 -12.65 -6.98
CA SER A 2 24.99 -12.74 -5.63
C SER A 2 23.70 -11.90 -5.50
N TYR A 3 22.74 -12.43 -4.74
CA TYR A 3 21.50 -11.74 -4.42
C TYR A 3 21.78 -10.42 -3.70
N LYS A 4 21.03 -9.37 -4.04
CA LYS A 4 21.16 -8.04 -3.42
C LYS A 4 19.82 -7.60 -2.85
N HIS A 5 19.84 -7.11 -1.60
CA HIS A 5 18.69 -6.52 -0.92
C HIS A 5 18.35 -5.14 -1.48
N LEU A 6 17.14 -4.66 -1.22
CA LEU A 6 16.70 -3.31 -1.64
C LEU A 6 17.65 -2.21 -1.16
N GLU A 7 18.20 -2.34 0.06
CA GLU A 7 19.16 -1.37 0.62
C GLU A 7 20.42 -1.19 -0.22
N HIS A 8 20.89 -2.23 -0.93
CA HIS A 8 22.00 -2.13 -1.88
C HIS A 8 21.69 -1.21 -3.06
N TYR A 9 20.44 -1.18 -3.50
CA TYR A 9 20.03 -0.30 -4.61
C TYR A 9 19.76 1.13 -4.16
N LEU A 10 19.43 1.33 -2.88
CA LEU A 10 19.29 2.65 -2.29
C LEU A 10 20.64 3.38 -2.19
N SER A 11 21.72 2.66 -1.83
CA SER A 11 23.07 3.25 -1.71
C SER A 11 23.72 3.62 -3.04
N ARG A 12 23.29 2.99 -4.15
CA ARG A 12 23.87 3.21 -5.49
C ARG A 12 23.41 4.49 -6.19
N GLY A 13 22.54 5.27 -5.56
CA GLY A 13 22.08 6.55 -6.08
C GLY A 13 21.21 6.43 -7.33
N LYS A 14 20.87 7.59 -7.88
CA LYS A 14 19.91 7.78 -8.98
C LYS A 14 20.52 7.35 -10.32
N LYS A 15 20.01 6.27 -10.92
CA LYS A 15 20.34 5.90 -12.33
C LYS A 15 19.12 6.09 -13.24
N GLY A 16 19.31 6.80 -14.36
CA GLY A 16 18.30 7.03 -15.40
C GLY A 16 17.33 8.18 -15.12
N THR A 17 16.59 8.64 -16.14
CA THR A 17 15.51 9.63 -15.99
C THR A 17 14.22 8.97 -15.47
N ILE A 18 13.26 9.75 -14.98
CA ILE A 18 11.99 9.19 -14.50
C ILE A 18 11.25 8.43 -15.61
N GLY A 19 11.23 8.98 -16.83
CA GLY A 19 10.65 8.32 -18.01
C GLY A 19 11.35 7.00 -18.38
N GLN A 20 12.67 6.91 -18.23
CA GLN A 20 13.38 5.64 -18.42
C GLN A 20 12.98 4.60 -17.37
N ILE A 21 12.73 5.02 -16.12
CA ILE A 21 12.31 4.12 -15.05
C ILE A 21 10.86 3.67 -15.27
N ILE A 22 9.96 4.57 -15.66
CA ILE A 22 8.57 4.25 -15.99
C ILE A 22 8.50 3.25 -17.14
N ARG A 23 9.23 3.47 -18.23
CA ARG A 23 9.30 2.49 -19.33
C ARG A 23 9.77 1.12 -18.87
N ARG A 24 10.79 1.05 -18.00
CA ARG A 24 11.25 -0.22 -17.44
C ARG A 24 10.18 -0.92 -16.59
N LEU A 25 9.35 -0.17 -15.89
CA LEU A 25 8.22 -0.70 -15.11
C LEU A 25 7.12 -1.25 -16.03
N GLU A 26 6.76 -0.48 -17.05
CA GLU A 26 5.76 -0.85 -18.06
C GLU A 26 6.17 -2.11 -18.83
N CYS A 27 7.43 -2.19 -19.28
CA CYS A 27 7.92 -3.37 -19.97
C CYS A 27 7.63 -4.64 -19.15
N VAL A 28 7.96 -4.64 -17.85
CA VAL A 28 7.74 -5.81 -16.99
C VAL A 28 6.31 -5.93 -16.45
N GLY A 29 5.41 -5.00 -16.76
CA GLY A 29 4.05 -4.98 -16.23
C GLY A 29 3.98 -4.78 -14.71
N ALA A 30 4.96 -4.08 -14.13
CA ALA A 30 5.03 -3.86 -12.68
C ALA A 30 4.05 -2.79 -12.17
N ASN A 31 3.50 -1.97 -13.06
CA ASN A 31 2.48 -0.96 -12.79
C ASN A 31 1.05 -1.43 -13.12
N SER A 32 0.86 -2.73 -13.35
CA SER A 32 -0.44 -3.29 -13.73
C SER A 32 -1.31 -3.58 -12.50
N PHE A 33 -2.63 -3.32 -12.62
CA PHE A 33 -3.63 -3.81 -11.66
C PHE A 33 -4.05 -5.27 -11.91
N SER A 34 -3.39 -5.96 -12.86
CA SER A 34 -3.62 -7.38 -13.11
C SER A 34 -3.30 -8.20 -11.86
N HIS A 35 -4.22 -9.11 -11.55
CA HIS A 35 -4.05 -10.12 -10.50
C HIS A 35 -2.88 -11.06 -10.82
N ASP A 36 -2.66 -11.35 -12.10
CA ASP A 36 -1.43 -11.96 -12.62
C ASP A 36 -0.49 -10.86 -13.10
N SER A 37 0.30 -10.31 -12.18
CA SER A 37 1.33 -9.31 -12.48
C SER A 37 2.71 -9.74 -12.02
N TYR A 38 3.73 -9.18 -12.67
CA TYR A 38 5.11 -9.32 -12.24
C TYR A 38 5.31 -8.84 -10.80
N SER A 39 4.69 -7.72 -10.43
CA SER A 39 4.77 -7.14 -9.09
C SER A 39 4.21 -8.07 -8.02
N HIS A 40 3.10 -8.77 -8.30
CA HIS A 40 2.53 -9.75 -7.38
C HIS A 40 3.48 -10.94 -7.17
N LYS A 41 4.02 -11.51 -8.26
CA LYS A 41 5.02 -12.60 -8.18
C LYS A 41 6.30 -12.14 -7.47
N ALA A 42 6.74 -10.91 -7.73
CA ALA A 42 7.88 -10.31 -7.04
C ALA A 42 7.62 -10.17 -5.54
N ALA A 43 6.44 -9.71 -5.13
CA ALA A 43 6.06 -9.60 -3.72
C ALA A 43 6.12 -10.97 -3.00
N VAL A 44 5.72 -12.05 -3.67
CA VAL A 44 5.87 -13.43 -3.14
C VAL A 44 7.33 -13.85 -3.00
N LEU A 45 8.20 -13.50 -3.95
CA LEU A 45 9.64 -13.76 -3.81
C LEU A 45 10.26 -12.94 -2.69
N MET A 46 9.86 -11.67 -2.52
CA MET A 46 10.30 -10.85 -1.40
C MET A 46 9.91 -11.47 -0.06
N GLN A 47 8.70 -12.02 0.04
CA GLN A 47 8.29 -12.74 1.24
C GLN A 47 9.29 -13.84 1.56
N LYS A 48 9.71 -14.62 0.56
CA LYS A 48 10.66 -15.70 0.77
C LYS A 48 12.06 -15.24 1.16
N THR A 49 12.55 -14.17 0.55
CA THR A 49 13.96 -13.76 0.69
C THR A 49 14.20 -12.74 1.80
N GLU A 50 13.23 -11.86 2.07
CA GLU A 50 13.42 -10.69 2.94
C GLU A 50 12.72 -10.85 4.29
N PHE A 51 11.61 -11.59 4.35
CA PHE A 51 10.83 -11.66 5.57
C PHE A 51 11.50 -12.56 6.58
N THR A 52 11.32 -12.23 7.86
CA THR A 52 11.73 -13.11 8.94
C THR A 52 10.99 -14.44 8.86
N LYS A 53 11.57 -15.53 9.40
CA LYS A 53 10.92 -16.85 9.41
C LYS A 53 9.49 -16.79 9.95
N LYS A 54 9.29 -16.04 11.04
CA LYS A 54 7.98 -15.81 11.65
C LYS A 54 7.03 -15.08 10.70
N MET A 55 7.44 -13.96 10.12
CA MET A 55 6.59 -13.21 9.19
C MET A 55 6.25 -13.99 7.92
N ARG A 56 7.12 -14.88 7.44
CA ARG A 56 6.80 -15.78 6.31
C ARG A 56 5.68 -16.77 6.61
N GLN A 57 5.55 -17.17 7.87
CA GLN A 57 4.56 -18.16 8.30
C GLN A 57 3.25 -17.48 8.72
N ASP A 58 3.36 -16.33 9.38
CA ASP A 58 2.23 -15.66 10.00
C ASP A 58 1.50 -14.71 9.05
N MET A 59 2.10 -14.30 7.93
CA MET A 59 1.53 -13.29 7.03
C MET A 59 1.14 -13.87 5.67
N SER A 60 -0.01 -13.46 5.17
CA SER A 60 -0.53 -13.78 3.84
C SER A 60 -0.65 -12.51 3.00
N LEU A 61 -0.28 -12.61 1.72
CA LEU A 61 -0.52 -11.59 0.71
C LEU A 61 -1.76 -11.97 -0.11
N LEU A 62 -2.71 -11.05 -0.17
CA LEU A 62 -3.86 -11.11 -1.06
C LEU A 62 -3.84 -9.88 -1.96
N TYR A 63 -4.30 -10.05 -3.19
CA TYR A 63 -4.52 -8.96 -4.13
C TYR A 63 -5.99 -8.93 -4.51
N PHE A 64 -6.61 -7.75 -4.56
CA PHE A 64 -7.95 -7.59 -5.11
C PHE A 64 -8.12 -6.23 -5.78
N THR A 65 -9.15 -6.12 -6.59
CA THR A 65 -9.57 -4.86 -7.20
C THR A 65 -10.97 -4.55 -6.70
N ALA A 66 -11.21 -3.32 -6.24
CA ALA A 66 -12.55 -2.85 -5.90
C ALA A 66 -13.02 -1.83 -6.93
N ASP A 67 -14.25 -2.01 -7.41
CA ASP A 67 -14.97 -1.04 -8.23
C ASP A 67 -15.70 -0.09 -7.26
N LEU A 68 -15.14 1.11 -7.07
CA LEU A 68 -15.67 2.09 -6.13
C LEU A 68 -16.95 2.76 -6.68
N GLU A 69 -17.12 2.87 -7.98
CA GLU A 69 -18.31 3.38 -8.66
C GLU A 69 -19.52 2.48 -8.37
N ASP A 70 -19.41 1.18 -8.59
CA ASP A 70 -20.47 0.22 -8.30
C ASP A 70 -20.77 0.16 -6.79
N PHE A 71 -19.72 0.18 -5.95
CA PHE A 71 -19.90 0.31 -4.50
C PHE A 71 -20.72 1.54 -4.15
N MET A 72 -20.37 2.71 -4.69
CA MET A 72 -21.06 3.97 -4.40
C MET A 72 -22.50 3.96 -4.93
N HIS A 73 -22.77 3.32 -6.07
CA HIS A 73 -24.12 3.08 -6.55
C HIS A 73 -24.93 2.16 -5.62
N CYS A 74 -24.31 1.14 -5.03
CA CYS A 74 -24.96 0.30 -4.01
C CYS A 74 -25.30 1.11 -2.75
N MET A 75 -24.37 1.97 -2.30
CA MET A 75 -24.56 2.86 -1.16
C MET A 75 -25.70 3.86 -1.39
N GLU A 76 -25.73 4.50 -2.55
CA GLU A 76 -26.77 5.47 -2.91
C GLU A 76 -28.16 4.83 -2.99
N ARG A 77 -28.25 3.64 -3.62
CA ARG A 77 -29.51 2.88 -3.72
C ARG A 77 -29.91 2.22 -2.40
N LYS A 78 -29.01 2.16 -1.41
CA LYS A 78 -29.15 1.40 -0.16
C LYS A 78 -29.53 -0.07 -0.40
N LYS A 79 -29.02 -0.66 -1.49
CA LYS A 79 -29.32 -2.03 -1.95
C LYS A 79 -28.11 -2.60 -2.69
N GLY A 80 -27.94 -3.93 -2.65
CA GLY A 80 -26.91 -4.64 -3.42
C GLY A 80 -25.53 -4.65 -2.76
N LEU A 81 -25.37 -4.04 -1.58
CA LEU A 81 -24.08 -3.96 -0.90
C LEU A 81 -23.51 -5.34 -0.51
N ASN A 82 -24.37 -6.28 -0.12
CA ASN A 82 -23.95 -7.65 0.16
C ASN A 82 -23.49 -8.33 -1.13
N ASP A 83 -24.29 -8.26 -2.19
CA ASP A 83 -23.96 -8.87 -3.48
C ASP A 83 -22.65 -8.32 -4.06
N TYR A 84 -22.41 -7.01 -3.89
CA TYR A 84 -21.15 -6.38 -4.24
C TYR A 84 -19.95 -7.05 -3.54
N PHE A 85 -19.98 -7.17 -2.20
CA PHE A 85 -18.88 -7.79 -1.45
C PHE A 85 -18.75 -9.29 -1.72
N GLU A 86 -19.88 -9.98 -1.93
CA GLU A 86 -19.90 -11.39 -2.30
C GLU A 86 -19.33 -11.64 -3.69
N ALA A 87 -19.44 -10.68 -4.62
CA ALA A 87 -18.89 -10.83 -5.97
C ALA A 87 -17.37 -10.59 -6.05
N LEU A 88 -16.77 -9.96 -5.02
CA LEU A 88 -15.35 -9.67 -5.03
C LEU A 88 -14.52 -10.95 -4.88
N SER A 89 -13.47 -11.04 -5.69
CA SER A 89 -12.47 -12.11 -5.61
C SER A 89 -11.10 -11.55 -5.21
N THR A 90 -10.35 -12.38 -4.53
CA THR A 90 -8.93 -12.16 -4.24
C THR A 90 -8.09 -13.11 -5.04
N SER A 91 -6.87 -12.70 -5.35
CA SER A 91 -5.84 -13.58 -5.89
C SER A 91 -4.65 -13.67 -4.97
N ARG A 92 -3.93 -14.79 -5.07
CA ARG A 92 -2.66 -15.04 -4.41
C ARG A 92 -1.78 -15.99 -5.21
N TYR A 93 -0.48 -15.92 -4.97
CA TYR A 93 0.47 -16.88 -5.50
C TYR A 93 1.05 -17.77 -4.41
N THR A 94 1.14 -19.07 -4.69
CA THR A 94 2.09 -19.96 -4.02
C THR A 94 3.32 -20.12 -4.90
N TYR A 95 4.49 -20.24 -4.27
CA TYR A 95 5.73 -20.55 -4.97
C TYR A 95 6.30 -21.86 -4.41
N LYS A 96 6.33 -22.95 -5.17
CA LYS A 96 6.85 -24.25 -4.75
C LYS A 96 7.64 -24.88 -5.89
N LYS A 97 8.76 -25.56 -5.59
CA LYS A 97 9.62 -26.23 -6.59
C LYS A 97 9.93 -25.36 -7.84
N ASN A 98 10.22 -24.07 -7.62
CA ASN A 98 10.49 -23.06 -8.64
C ASN A 98 9.32 -22.74 -9.61
N ILE A 99 8.09 -23.06 -9.22
CA ILE A 99 6.87 -22.79 -9.99
C ILE A 99 5.96 -21.88 -9.18
N PHE A 100 5.36 -20.90 -9.87
CA PHE A 100 4.27 -20.09 -9.34
C PHE A 100 2.94 -20.77 -9.68
N GLU A 101 2.09 -20.95 -8.69
CA GLU A 101 0.70 -21.38 -8.87
C GLU A 101 -0.18 -20.20 -8.49
N TYR A 102 -1.05 -19.80 -9.43
CA TYR A 102 -2.01 -18.72 -9.25
C TYR A 102 -3.30 -19.30 -8.67
N HIS A 103 -3.83 -18.64 -7.64
CA HIS A 103 -5.10 -18.99 -7.01
C HIS A 103 -6.00 -17.77 -7.02
N GLN A 104 -7.26 -17.95 -7.38
CA GLN A 104 -8.30 -16.93 -7.29
C GLN A 104 -9.47 -17.52 -6.51
N GLU A 105 -9.86 -16.82 -5.45
CA GLU A 105 -10.80 -17.29 -4.43
C GLU A 105 -11.74 -16.14 -4.06
N MET A 106 -12.96 -16.45 -3.60
CA MET A 106 -13.92 -15.43 -3.13
C MET A 106 -13.29 -14.65 -1.96
N MET A 107 -13.35 -13.32 -2.02
CA MET A 107 -12.60 -12.45 -1.09
C MET A 107 -13.01 -12.70 0.36
N ILE A 108 -14.32 -12.71 0.62
CA ILE A 108 -14.85 -12.85 1.98
C ILE A 108 -14.50 -14.23 2.56
N GLU A 109 -14.69 -15.31 1.81
CA GLU A 109 -14.33 -16.65 2.27
C GLU A 109 -12.84 -16.77 2.60
N ASN A 110 -11.98 -16.18 1.77
CA ASN A 110 -10.54 -16.20 1.98
C ASN A 110 -10.13 -15.42 3.25
N ILE A 111 -10.77 -14.26 3.49
CA ILE A 111 -10.60 -13.50 4.74
C ILE A 111 -10.97 -14.37 5.93
N LEU A 112 -12.15 -14.98 5.93
CA LEU A 112 -12.64 -15.79 7.04
C LEU A 112 -11.72 -16.99 7.32
N TYR A 113 -11.28 -17.69 6.27
CA TYR A 113 -10.33 -18.78 6.38
C TYR A 113 -9.01 -18.31 7.03
N MET A 114 -8.44 -17.21 6.55
CA MET A 114 -7.19 -16.67 7.11
C MET A 114 -7.33 -16.13 8.54
N MET A 115 -8.51 -15.61 8.90
CA MET A 115 -8.81 -15.18 10.26
C MET A 115 -8.87 -16.35 11.23
N ASN A 116 -9.46 -17.48 10.83
CA ASN A 116 -9.46 -18.72 11.60
C ASN A 116 -8.04 -19.26 11.80
N GLU A 117 -7.20 -19.16 10.77
CA GLU A 117 -5.77 -19.52 10.82
C GLU A 117 -4.90 -18.49 11.57
N ARG A 118 -5.50 -17.44 12.14
CA ARG A 118 -4.83 -16.35 12.86
C ARG A 118 -3.69 -15.71 12.06
N LYS A 119 -3.84 -15.59 10.73
CA LYS A 119 -2.86 -14.93 9.87
C LYS A 119 -2.96 -13.42 9.96
N ILE A 120 -1.84 -12.73 9.81
CA ILE A 120 -1.81 -11.34 9.36
C ILE A 120 -2.18 -11.34 7.88
N ILE A 121 -3.24 -10.62 7.51
CA ILE A 121 -3.71 -10.54 6.14
C ILE A 121 -3.29 -9.19 5.58
N PHE A 122 -2.54 -9.18 4.49
CA PHE A 122 -2.16 -7.97 3.78
C PHE A 122 -2.81 -7.96 2.42
N PHE A 123 -3.60 -6.93 2.15
CA PHE A 123 -4.17 -6.69 0.85
C PHE A 123 -3.37 -5.64 0.10
N GLN A 124 -3.03 -5.97 -1.14
CA GLN A 124 -2.83 -4.97 -2.18
C GLN A 124 -4.16 -4.76 -2.88
N MET A 125 -4.63 -3.52 -2.87
CA MET A 125 -5.94 -3.15 -3.40
C MET A 125 -5.75 -2.20 -4.59
N GLY A 126 -6.24 -2.61 -5.75
CA GLY A 126 -6.41 -1.72 -6.90
C GLY A 126 -7.80 -1.08 -6.90
N VAL A 127 -7.89 0.19 -7.26
CA VAL A 127 -9.18 0.89 -7.43
C VAL A 127 -9.13 1.66 -8.74
N PRO A 128 -9.61 1.08 -9.87
CA PRO A 128 -9.47 1.67 -11.20
C PRO A 128 -10.27 2.97 -11.37
N ASP A 129 -11.27 3.17 -10.52
CA ASP A 129 -12.30 4.18 -10.55
C ASP A 129 -12.28 5.07 -9.29
N TYR A 130 -11.09 5.35 -8.77
CA TYR A 130 -10.92 5.95 -7.44
C TYR A 130 -11.42 7.40 -7.37
N ILE A 131 -10.95 8.27 -8.27
CA ILE A 131 -11.35 9.69 -8.33
C ILE A 131 -11.54 10.13 -9.77
N THR A 132 -12.41 11.12 -10.01
CA THR A 132 -12.50 11.71 -11.35
C THR A 132 -11.41 12.75 -11.56
N PHE A 133 -10.93 12.83 -12.79
CA PHE A 133 -10.13 13.94 -13.28
C PHE A 133 -10.73 14.46 -14.58
N GLU A 134 -10.39 15.70 -14.89
CA GLU A 134 -10.89 16.40 -16.07
C GLU A 134 -9.74 16.65 -17.04
N THR A 135 -9.95 16.28 -18.29
CA THR A 135 -9.14 16.75 -19.42
C THR A 135 -9.97 17.68 -20.29
N PRO A 136 -9.35 18.47 -21.19
CA PRO A 136 -10.11 19.32 -22.10
C PRO A 136 -11.12 18.56 -22.97
N GLN A 137 -10.96 17.24 -23.14
CA GLN A 137 -11.78 16.40 -24.01
C GLN A 137 -12.81 15.54 -23.26
N ARG A 138 -12.58 15.18 -21.99
CA ARG A 138 -13.47 14.29 -21.23
C ARG A 138 -13.22 14.32 -19.72
N HIS A 139 -14.24 13.91 -18.98
CA HIS A 139 -14.08 13.35 -17.64
C HIS A 139 -13.60 11.90 -17.74
N ALA A 140 -12.70 11.50 -16.85
CA ALA A 140 -12.24 10.11 -16.73
C ALA A 140 -11.96 9.78 -15.27
N TYR A 141 -11.99 8.49 -14.92
CA TYR A 141 -11.53 8.04 -13.62
C TYR A 141 -10.01 7.82 -13.62
N ASN A 142 -9.36 8.21 -12.53
CA ASN A 142 -8.01 7.84 -12.20
C ASN A 142 -8.01 6.63 -11.30
N ALA A 143 -7.13 5.69 -11.64
CA ALA A 143 -6.90 4.52 -10.83
C ALA A 143 -5.96 4.82 -9.66
N HIS A 144 -6.09 4.06 -8.58
CA HIS A 144 -5.25 4.18 -7.40
C HIS A 144 -4.88 2.82 -6.80
N ALA A 145 -3.80 2.80 -6.01
CA ALA A 145 -3.30 1.60 -5.35
C ALA A 145 -3.16 1.82 -3.85
N LEU A 146 -3.74 0.90 -3.08
CA LEU A 146 -4.00 1.04 -1.65
C LEU A 146 -3.58 -0.22 -0.89
N CYS A 147 -3.54 -0.14 0.44
CA CYS A 147 -3.31 -1.31 1.29
C CYS A 147 -4.35 -1.44 2.40
N ILE A 148 -4.68 -2.70 2.72
CA ILE A 148 -5.38 -3.06 3.95
C ILE A 148 -4.52 -4.07 4.71
N ILE A 149 -4.46 -3.94 6.03
CA ILE A 149 -3.74 -4.87 6.90
C ILE A 149 -4.68 -5.32 8.01
N MET A 150 -4.99 -6.61 8.09
CA MET A 150 -5.76 -7.20 9.19
C MET A 150 -4.80 -7.96 10.11
N ILE A 151 -4.79 -7.60 11.39
CA ILE A 151 -3.86 -8.14 12.38
C ILE A 151 -4.63 -8.86 13.48
N PRO A 152 -4.32 -10.14 13.77
CA PRO A 152 -4.96 -10.87 14.86
C PRO A 152 -4.60 -10.25 16.22
N ARG A 153 -5.61 -10.09 17.06
CA ARG A 153 -5.52 -9.85 18.51
C ARG A 153 -5.93 -11.11 19.25
N LYS A 154 -6.18 -11.01 20.56
CA LYS A 154 -6.53 -12.17 21.38
C LYS A 154 -7.77 -12.87 20.84
N ASP A 155 -8.88 -12.12 20.72
CA ASP A 155 -10.22 -12.61 20.40
C ASP A 155 -10.88 -11.88 19.21
N ASN A 156 -10.13 -10.99 18.54
CA ASN A 156 -10.62 -10.19 17.42
C ASN A 156 -9.46 -9.87 16.46
N TYR A 157 -9.75 -9.07 15.44
CA TYR A 157 -8.79 -8.51 14.50
C TYR A 157 -8.85 -6.99 14.54
N ASP A 158 -7.71 -6.34 14.38
CA ASP A 158 -7.66 -4.91 14.03
C ASP A 158 -7.41 -4.78 12.52
N CYS A 159 -8.22 -3.98 11.84
CA CYS A 159 -8.07 -3.68 10.43
C CYS A 159 -7.48 -2.27 10.26
N TYR A 160 -6.45 -2.15 9.44
CA TYR A 160 -5.74 -0.91 9.16
C TYR A 160 -5.82 -0.60 7.67
N TYR A 161 -6.09 0.66 7.33
CA TYR A 161 -6.21 1.14 5.96
C TYR A 161 -5.13 2.17 5.65
N ILE A 162 -4.50 2.03 4.48
CA ILE A 162 -3.42 2.93 4.04
C ILE A 162 -3.71 3.41 2.63
N ASN A 163 -3.89 4.72 2.51
CA ASN A 163 -3.84 5.46 1.27
C ASN A 163 -2.61 6.38 1.31
N SER A 164 -1.72 6.31 0.33
CA SER A 164 -0.48 7.11 0.29
C SER A 164 -0.71 8.62 0.19
N HIS A 165 -1.93 9.05 -0.10
CA HIS A 165 -2.38 10.44 0.03
C HIS A 165 -2.44 10.93 1.49
N GLY A 166 -2.35 10.05 2.48
CA GLY A 166 -2.24 10.42 3.90
C GLY A 166 -3.45 11.22 4.39
N HIS A 167 -3.20 12.29 5.15
CA HIS A 167 -4.25 13.18 5.68
C HIS A 167 -5.15 13.81 4.61
N THR A 168 -4.71 13.91 3.35
CA THR A 168 -5.52 14.54 2.29
C THR A 168 -6.78 13.76 1.93
N ILE A 169 -6.91 12.49 2.34
CA ILE A 169 -8.17 11.74 2.21
C ILE A 169 -9.33 12.44 2.94
N ASP A 170 -9.06 13.16 4.01
CA ASP A 170 -10.08 13.86 4.81
C ASP A 170 -10.58 15.14 4.10
N THR A 171 -10.02 15.49 2.94
CA THR A 171 -10.53 16.62 2.13
C THR A 171 -11.64 16.19 1.16
N GLN A 172 -11.85 14.89 0.99
CA GLN A 172 -12.74 14.32 -0.03
C GLN A 172 -14.01 13.70 0.59
N HIS A 173 -14.90 14.54 1.11
CA HIS A 173 -16.21 14.14 1.65
C HIS A 173 -17.30 13.98 0.56
N TYR A 174 -16.92 13.46 -0.59
CA TYR A 174 -17.82 13.21 -1.71
C TYR A 174 -17.26 12.15 -2.65
N TYR A 175 -18.13 11.55 -3.45
CA TYR A 175 -17.76 10.76 -4.63
C TYR A 175 -18.33 11.41 -5.89
N GLU A 176 -17.59 11.36 -7.00
CA GLU A 176 -18.02 11.92 -8.28
C GLU A 176 -18.32 10.81 -9.29
N PHE A 177 -19.56 10.74 -9.76
CA PHE A 177 -19.96 9.87 -10.86
C PHE A 177 -19.80 10.57 -12.20
N ILE A 178 -19.24 9.86 -13.19
CA ILE A 178 -19.22 10.32 -14.59
C ILE A 178 -20.52 9.92 -15.26
N MET A 179 -21.40 10.89 -15.54
CA MET A 179 -22.70 10.63 -16.17
C MET A 179 -22.61 10.64 -17.70
N SER A 180 -21.67 11.42 -18.25
CA SER A 180 -21.34 11.47 -19.67
C SER A 180 -19.98 12.13 -19.87
N ARG A 181 -19.50 12.23 -21.12
CA ARG A 181 -18.22 12.89 -21.46
C ARG A 181 -18.06 14.29 -20.84
N LYS A 182 -19.15 15.03 -20.64
CA LYS A 182 -19.16 16.41 -20.14
C LYS A 182 -19.84 16.59 -18.77
N ARG A 183 -20.57 15.59 -18.27
CA ARG A 183 -21.37 15.73 -17.04
C ARG A 183 -20.84 14.84 -15.93
N LYS A 184 -20.69 15.43 -14.74
CA LYS A 184 -20.40 14.74 -13.48
C LYS A 184 -21.52 15.00 -12.48
N ARG A 185 -21.67 14.10 -11.52
CA ARG A 185 -22.60 14.23 -10.40
C ARG A 185 -21.89 13.91 -9.11
N LYS A 186 -22.03 14.78 -8.11
CA LYS A 186 -21.43 14.59 -6.78
C LYS A 186 -22.43 13.92 -5.83
N MET A 187 -22.00 12.85 -5.18
CA MET A 187 -22.67 12.26 -4.02
C MET A 187 -21.93 12.72 -2.77
N LYS A 188 -22.63 13.43 -1.87
CA LYS A 188 -22.05 13.88 -0.59
C LYS A 188 -21.92 12.70 0.37
N LEU A 189 -20.80 12.64 1.10
CA LEU A 189 -20.52 11.62 2.10
C LEU A 189 -20.28 12.28 3.47
N SER A 190 -20.56 11.54 4.54
CA SER A 190 -20.26 12.00 5.91
C SER A 190 -18.76 11.93 6.23
N GLU A 191 -18.06 11.02 5.57
CA GLU A 191 -16.62 10.74 5.72
C GLU A 191 -16.01 10.56 4.31
N SER A 192 -14.69 10.36 4.23
CA SER A 192 -14.06 10.08 2.95
C SER A 192 -14.58 8.77 2.33
N ALA A 193 -14.58 8.70 1.00
CA ALA A 193 -15.01 7.52 0.24
C ALA A 193 -14.32 6.23 0.74
N ASP A 194 -13.02 6.32 1.01
CA ASP A 194 -12.18 5.28 1.60
C ASP A 194 -12.74 4.75 2.93
N VAL A 195 -13.05 5.65 3.86
CA VAL A 195 -13.55 5.28 5.20
C VAL A 195 -14.94 4.66 5.11
N VAL A 196 -15.79 5.18 4.23
CA VAL A 196 -17.12 4.61 3.96
C VAL A 196 -17.01 3.19 3.41
N PHE A 197 -16.14 2.96 2.42
CA PHE A 197 -15.85 1.64 1.88
C PHE A 197 -15.36 0.67 2.96
N MET A 198 -14.36 1.09 3.74
CA MET A 198 -13.76 0.24 4.77
C MET A 198 -14.74 -0.11 5.90
N LYS A 199 -15.58 0.84 6.34
CA LYS A 199 -16.64 0.56 7.32
C LYS A 199 -17.67 -0.44 6.79
N ALA A 200 -18.06 -0.30 5.52
CA ALA A 200 -18.97 -1.23 4.87
C ALA A 200 -18.38 -2.64 4.74
N LEU A 201 -17.11 -2.75 4.31
CA LEU A 201 -16.39 -4.02 4.20
C LEU A 201 -16.28 -4.72 5.56
N VAL A 202 -15.83 -4.00 6.60
CA VAL A 202 -15.70 -4.55 7.95
C VAL A 202 -17.04 -4.95 8.55
N SER A 203 -18.09 -4.16 8.32
CA SER A 203 -19.46 -4.52 8.72
C SER A 203 -19.92 -5.81 8.05
N HIS A 204 -19.63 -5.98 6.75
CA HIS A 204 -19.97 -7.18 6.01
C HIS A 204 -19.22 -8.42 6.54
N ILE A 205 -17.91 -8.32 6.78
CA ILE A 205 -17.11 -9.40 7.40
C ILE A 205 -17.67 -9.77 8.78
N ASN A 206 -17.98 -8.78 9.62
CA ASN A 206 -18.48 -8.98 10.98
C ASN A 206 -19.85 -9.66 11.06
N LYS A 207 -20.67 -9.57 10.00
CA LYS A 207 -21.94 -10.31 9.89
C LYS A 207 -21.74 -11.80 9.59
N LYS A 208 -20.60 -12.15 8.98
CA LYS A 208 -20.28 -13.52 8.52
C LYS A 208 -19.26 -14.25 9.39
N SER A 209 -18.59 -13.55 10.30
CA SER A 209 -17.56 -14.11 11.17
C SER A 209 -17.94 -14.04 12.64
N ASP A 210 -17.59 -15.08 13.39
CA ASP A 210 -17.57 -15.02 14.86
C ASP A 210 -16.40 -14.19 15.38
N ILE A 211 -15.28 -14.18 14.65
CA ILE A 211 -14.11 -13.34 14.96
C ILE A 211 -14.37 -11.94 14.45
N LYS A 212 -14.53 -10.97 15.36
CA LYS A 212 -14.83 -9.59 14.97
C LYS A 212 -13.59 -8.84 14.48
N VAL A 213 -13.80 -7.92 13.55
CA VAL A 213 -12.81 -7.00 12.99
C VAL A 213 -13.14 -5.58 13.45
N ASN A 214 -12.14 -4.91 14.03
CA ASN A 214 -12.23 -3.54 14.51
C ASN A 214 -11.72 -2.58 13.42
N TYR A 215 -12.58 -1.64 13.04
CA TYR A 215 -12.23 -0.48 12.24
C TYR A 215 -13.28 0.61 12.50
N ASP A 216 -12.84 1.79 12.91
CA ASP A 216 -13.73 2.94 13.20
C ASP A 216 -13.45 4.15 12.31
N GLY A 217 -12.49 4.02 11.38
CA GLY A 217 -12.10 5.11 10.49
C GLY A 217 -11.21 6.17 11.12
N THR A 218 -10.87 6.11 12.41
CA THR A 218 -9.99 7.08 13.09
C THR A 218 -8.52 6.93 12.72
N SER A 219 -7.65 7.88 13.12
CA SER A 219 -6.20 7.84 12.87
C SER A 219 -5.49 6.65 13.53
N LYS A 220 -6.17 5.94 14.44
CA LYS A 220 -5.69 4.68 15.01
C LYS A 220 -5.60 3.58 13.95
N TYR A 221 -6.55 3.54 13.02
CA TYR A 221 -6.67 2.48 12.01
C TYR A 221 -6.46 2.97 10.58
N THR A 222 -6.67 4.25 10.31
CA THR A 222 -6.54 4.85 8.98
C THR A 222 -5.31 5.74 8.93
N TYR A 223 -4.46 5.52 7.93
CA TYR A 223 -3.28 6.33 7.75
C TYR A 223 -3.66 7.76 7.40
N ARG A 224 -3.33 8.70 8.29
CA ARG A 224 -3.51 10.15 8.15
C ARG A 224 -2.23 10.91 8.41
N GLY A 225 -1.10 10.26 8.12
CA GLY A 225 0.19 10.93 8.20
C GLY A 225 0.42 11.81 6.98
N THR A 226 1.68 12.05 6.73
CA THR A 226 2.21 12.72 5.53
C THR A 226 1.51 12.26 4.25
N ASN A 227 1.14 13.20 3.37
CA ASN A 227 0.85 12.87 1.98
C ASN A 227 2.14 12.43 1.28
N LEU A 228 2.39 11.13 1.25
CA LEU A 228 3.59 10.53 0.64
C LEU A 228 3.64 10.79 -0.87
N GLN A 229 2.51 11.19 -1.48
CA GLN A 229 2.37 11.52 -2.89
C GLN A 229 2.36 13.03 -3.19
N ALA A 230 2.66 13.90 -2.23
CA ALA A 230 2.61 15.36 -2.42
C ALA A 230 3.49 15.90 -3.57
N GLY A 231 4.43 15.09 -4.09
CA GLY A 231 5.26 15.39 -5.27
C GLY A 231 5.04 14.45 -6.46
N ASP A 232 3.98 13.65 -6.48
CA ASP A 232 3.70 12.67 -7.54
C ASP A 232 2.78 13.24 -8.62
N SER A 233 3.36 13.63 -9.75
CA SER A 233 2.62 13.96 -10.99
C SER A 233 2.71 12.86 -12.07
N HIS A 234 3.24 11.68 -11.73
CA HIS A 234 3.53 10.61 -12.68
C HIS A 234 2.67 9.36 -12.49
N GLY A 235 1.75 9.36 -11.52
CA GLY A 235 0.82 8.26 -11.29
C GLY A 235 1.49 6.99 -10.78
N VAL A 236 2.48 7.11 -9.90
CA VAL A 236 3.27 5.96 -9.42
C VAL A 236 2.72 5.34 -8.13
N CYS A 237 1.43 5.54 -7.82
CA CYS A 237 0.80 5.08 -6.58
C CYS A 237 0.99 3.59 -6.29
N PHE A 238 1.11 2.75 -7.32
CA PHE A 238 1.36 1.31 -7.19
C PHE A 238 2.62 0.96 -6.40
N ILE A 239 3.59 1.88 -6.27
CA ILE A 239 4.85 1.62 -5.56
C ILE A 239 4.69 1.56 -4.04
N TYR A 240 3.74 2.33 -3.48
CA TYR A 240 3.59 2.45 -2.02
C TYR A 240 3.18 1.11 -1.40
N PRO A 241 2.16 0.38 -1.91
CA PRO A 241 1.82 -0.94 -1.38
C PRO A 241 2.96 -1.94 -1.38
N LEU A 242 3.82 -1.89 -2.40
CA LEU A 242 4.96 -2.79 -2.54
C LEU A 242 6.07 -2.48 -1.52
N ILE A 243 6.36 -1.20 -1.29
CA ILE A 243 7.33 -0.77 -0.26
C ILE A 243 6.80 -1.08 1.14
N ILE A 244 5.51 -0.89 1.38
CA ILE A 244 4.86 -1.22 2.66
C ILE A 244 4.93 -2.72 2.91
N TRP A 245 4.57 -3.56 1.93
CA TRP A 245 4.69 -5.02 2.01
C TRP A 245 6.11 -5.46 2.39
N TYR A 246 7.12 -4.96 1.66
CA TYR A 246 8.53 -5.22 1.94
C TYR A 246 8.91 -4.84 3.37
N SER A 247 8.48 -3.67 3.81
CA SER A 247 8.89 -3.10 5.10
C SER A 247 8.21 -3.77 6.28
N ILE A 248 6.92 -4.12 6.19
CA ILE A 248 6.20 -4.85 7.24
C ILE A 248 6.82 -6.23 7.45
N GLY A 249 7.12 -6.95 6.37
CA GLY A 249 7.74 -8.28 6.46
C GLY A 249 9.10 -8.29 7.18
N LYS A 250 9.83 -7.18 7.11
CA LYS A 250 11.12 -6.98 7.81
C LYS A 250 10.95 -6.45 9.23
N TYR A 251 10.11 -5.43 9.42
CA TYR A 251 10.13 -4.56 10.60
C TYR A 251 8.88 -4.65 11.49
N TYR A 252 7.90 -5.49 11.16
CA TYR A 252 6.74 -5.68 12.06
C TYR A 252 7.16 -6.29 13.40
N THR A 253 8.03 -7.30 13.39
CA THR A 253 8.53 -7.97 14.61
C THR A 253 9.95 -7.58 15.00
N ARG A 254 10.62 -6.71 14.24
CA ARG A 254 12.01 -6.31 14.47
C ARG A 254 12.14 -4.79 14.42
N LYS A 255 13.06 -4.25 15.20
CA LYS A 255 13.36 -2.81 15.16
C LYS A 255 14.00 -2.48 13.82
N GLN A 256 13.69 -1.30 13.29
CA GLN A 256 14.42 -0.72 12.17
C GLN A 256 15.57 0.11 12.75
N VAL A 257 16.77 -0.04 12.19
CA VAL A 257 17.93 0.79 12.54
C VAL A 257 18.32 1.54 11.29
N LEU A 258 18.32 2.87 11.40
CA LEU A 258 18.71 3.77 10.33
C LEU A 258 20.07 4.36 10.67
N ASP A 259 21.01 4.19 9.76
CA ASP A 259 22.28 4.90 9.82
C ASP A 259 22.10 6.28 9.18
N THR A 260 22.47 7.32 9.91
CA THR A 260 22.29 8.71 9.47
C THR A 260 23.57 9.49 9.74
N ASP A 261 23.73 10.64 9.09
CA ASP A 261 24.86 11.55 9.30
C ASP A 261 24.98 12.04 10.77
N PHE A 262 23.95 11.82 11.60
CA PHE A 262 23.89 12.22 13.01
C PHE A 262 23.94 11.02 13.97
N GLY A 263 24.22 9.82 13.46
CA GLY A 263 24.28 8.57 14.21
C GLY A 263 23.10 7.63 13.93
N LYS A 264 23.05 6.55 14.70
CA LYS A 264 22.06 5.49 14.52
C LYS A 264 20.74 5.83 15.20
N ILE A 265 19.67 5.82 14.42
CA ILE A 265 18.30 5.98 14.93
C ILE A 265 17.63 4.61 14.96
N SER A 266 17.09 4.22 16.11
CA SER A 266 16.31 2.98 16.23
C SER A 266 14.81 3.30 16.29
N VAL A 267 14.05 2.71 15.39
CA VAL A 267 12.59 2.75 15.38
C VAL A 267 12.06 1.48 16.04
N ALA A 268 11.07 1.64 16.91
CA ALA A 268 10.38 0.52 17.55
C ALA A 268 9.75 -0.42 16.50
N THR A 269 9.44 -1.65 16.91
CA THR A 269 8.81 -2.63 16.00
C THR A 269 7.43 -2.15 15.56
N GLY A 270 7.01 -2.51 14.34
CA GLY A 270 5.67 -2.21 13.86
C GLY A 270 4.57 -2.71 14.80
N LYS A 271 4.74 -3.92 15.35
CA LYS A 271 3.83 -4.49 16.36
C LYS A 271 3.67 -3.58 17.57
N SER A 272 4.76 -3.01 18.09
CA SER A 272 4.73 -2.11 19.24
C SER A 272 4.05 -0.79 18.89
N LEU A 273 4.43 -0.17 17.77
CA LEU A 273 3.89 1.11 17.32
C LEU A 273 2.39 1.03 17.05
N MET A 274 1.94 0.00 16.35
CA MET A 274 0.52 -0.20 16.05
C MET A 274 -0.30 -0.50 17.31
N LYS A 275 0.25 -1.24 18.29
CA LYS A 275 -0.42 -1.49 19.57
C LYS A 275 -0.57 -0.21 20.40
N SER A 276 0.40 0.71 20.33
CA SER A 276 0.37 1.99 21.04
C SER A 276 -0.34 3.12 20.28
N GLY A 277 -1.11 2.80 19.23
CA GLY A 277 -1.82 3.82 18.42
C GLY A 277 -0.92 4.69 17.55
N ARG A 278 0.38 4.36 17.40
CA ARG A 278 1.36 5.10 16.60
C ARG A 278 1.45 4.54 15.18
N PHE A 279 0.29 4.30 14.56
CA PHE A 279 0.19 3.70 13.23
C PHE A 279 0.83 4.59 12.14
N ASN A 280 0.49 5.89 12.11
CA ASN A 280 1.07 6.84 11.15
C ASN A 280 2.61 6.86 11.20
N HIS A 281 3.17 6.87 12.41
CA HIS A 281 4.62 6.84 12.63
C HIS A 281 5.27 5.59 12.03
N PHE A 282 4.62 4.43 12.17
CA PHE A 282 5.12 3.18 11.59
C PHE A 282 5.12 3.22 10.06
N ILE A 283 4.06 3.73 9.44
CA ILE A 283 3.98 3.82 7.98
C ILE A 283 5.03 4.80 7.44
N GLU A 284 5.13 5.99 8.01
CA GLU A 284 6.12 6.98 7.59
C GLU A 284 7.54 6.42 7.71
N SER A 285 7.86 5.66 8.77
CA SER A 285 9.20 5.11 8.99
C SER A 285 9.71 4.18 7.91
N MET A 286 8.81 3.58 7.14
CA MET A 286 9.14 2.76 5.98
C MET A 286 9.76 3.57 4.84
N PHE A 287 9.41 4.86 4.76
CA PHE A 287 9.79 5.76 3.66
C PHE A 287 11.02 6.63 3.98
N TRP A 288 11.44 6.71 5.24
CA TRP A 288 12.54 7.59 5.68
C TRP A 288 13.85 7.34 4.92
N LYS A 289 14.17 6.07 4.62
CA LYS A 289 15.38 5.70 3.87
C LYS A 289 15.38 6.17 2.40
N PHE A 290 14.22 6.54 1.87
CA PHE A 290 14.05 7.03 0.50
C PHE A 290 14.12 8.56 0.42
N CYS A 291 14.27 9.25 1.55
CA CYS A 291 14.47 10.68 1.59
C CYS A 291 15.71 10.98 2.46
N PRO A 292 16.94 11.06 1.92
CA PRO A 292 18.15 11.23 2.73
C PRO A 292 18.14 12.51 3.57
N LYS A 293 17.53 13.59 3.05
CA LYS A 293 17.33 14.85 3.78
C LYS A 293 16.39 14.71 4.98
N TYR A 294 15.57 13.67 5.00
CA TYR A 294 14.64 13.37 6.07
C TYR A 294 15.31 12.91 7.37
N SER A 295 16.50 12.31 7.27
CA SER A 295 17.30 11.97 8.44
C SER A 295 17.60 13.20 9.33
N LYS A 296 17.74 14.38 8.72
CA LYS A 296 17.89 15.67 9.42
C LYS A 296 16.63 16.05 10.20
N LEU A 297 15.45 15.86 9.60
CA LEU A 297 14.16 16.15 10.22
C LEU A 297 13.88 15.20 11.39
N LEU A 298 14.18 13.91 11.22
CA LEU A 298 14.10 12.91 12.29
C LEU A 298 14.99 13.23 13.48
N CYS A 299 16.24 13.62 13.22
CA CYS A 299 17.16 13.99 14.30
C CYS A 299 16.64 15.20 15.07
N ARG A 300 16.05 16.18 14.39
CA ARG A 300 15.41 17.32 15.04
C ARG A 300 14.23 16.87 15.90
N GLN A 301 13.34 16.01 15.37
CA GLN A 301 12.21 15.49 16.15
C GLN A 301 12.66 14.71 17.39
N CYS A 302 13.62 13.79 17.24
CA CYS A 302 14.14 13.00 18.36
C CYS A 302 14.80 13.88 19.43
N LYS A 303 15.48 14.96 19.04
CA LYS A 303 16.09 15.92 19.98
C LYS A 303 15.07 16.87 20.62
N MET A 304 14.07 17.31 19.87
CA MET A 304 13.12 18.35 20.30
C MET A 304 11.82 17.79 20.90
N LYS A 305 11.58 16.48 20.85
CA LYS A 305 10.32 15.83 21.25
C LYS A 305 9.08 16.43 20.55
N ALA A 306 9.25 16.89 19.31
CA ALA A 306 8.20 17.50 18.52
C ALA A 306 7.01 16.54 18.29
N PHE A 307 5.80 17.09 18.17
CA PHE A 307 4.60 16.31 17.99
C PHE A 307 4.61 15.58 16.64
N GLN A 308 3.92 14.44 16.56
CA GLN A 308 3.89 13.63 15.34
C GLN A 308 3.28 14.40 14.15
N GLN A 309 2.32 15.28 14.40
CA GLN A 309 1.68 16.09 13.35
C GLN A 309 2.67 17.08 12.71
N GLU A 310 3.38 17.88 13.51
CA GLU A 310 4.40 18.82 13.03
C GLU A 310 5.48 18.12 12.19
N PHE A 311 5.78 16.88 12.57
CA PHE A 311 6.72 16.04 11.86
C PHE A 311 6.19 15.55 10.50
N SER A 312 4.92 15.14 10.43
CA SER A 312 4.25 14.78 9.18
C SER A 312 4.16 15.97 8.22
N GLU A 313 3.82 17.17 8.72
CA GLU A 313 3.77 18.40 7.92
C GLU A 313 5.16 18.80 7.38
N SER A 314 6.20 18.65 8.21
CA SER A 314 7.58 18.88 7.81
C SER A 314 8.05 17.89 6.75
N MET A 315 7.63 16.62 6.85
CA MET A 315 7.89 15.61 5.83
C MET A 315 7.27 16.02 4.51
N GLU A 316 5.99 16.37 4.53
CA GLU A 316 5.21 16.72 3.34
C GLU A 316 5.84 17.88 2.59
N THR A 317 6.15 18.96 3.30
CA THR A 317 6.86 20.12 2.74
C THR A 317 8.17 19.71 2.06
N GLN A 318 8.91 18.76 2.62
CA GLN A 318 10.15 18.27 2.02
C GLN A 318 9.88 17.41 0.78
N LEU A 319 8.82 16.57 0.79
CA LEU A 319 8.43 15.76 -0.36
C LEU A 319 7.97 16.63 -1.52
N GLU A 320 7.18 17.67 -1.27
CA GLU A 320 6.76 18.66 -2.28
C GLU A 320 7.96 19.36 -2.91
N LYS A 321 8.92 19.81 -2.08
CA LYS A 321 10.16 20.44 -2.55
C LYS A 321 11.02 19.49 -3.38
N ASP A 322 11.07 18.21 -3.02
CA ASP A 322 11.82 17.22 -3.79
C ASP A 322 11.05 16.80 -5.06
N ASN A 323 9.72 16.92 -5.10
CA ASN A 323 8.86 16.63 -6.25
C ASN A 323 9.22 15.24 -6.85
N TYR A 324 9.39 15.13 -8.17
CA TYR A 324 9.77 13.91 -8.86
C TYR A 324 11.11 13.30 -8.38
N ARG A 325 11.96 14.04 -7.65
CA ARG A 325 13.21 13.49 -7.11
C ARG A 325 12.94 12.44 -6.05
N PHE A 326 11.93 12.64 -5.20
CA PHE A 326 11.52 11.65 -4.21
C PHE A 326 10.92 10.42 -4.90
N ILE A 327 10.04 10.64 -5.88
CA ILE A 327 9.46 9.57 -6.70
C ILE A 327 10.54 8.71 -7.33
N LYS A 328 11.53 9.33 -7.97
CA LYS A 328 12.69 8.63 -8.55
C LYS A 328 13.48 7.81 -7.53
N MET A 329 13.54 8.26 -6.28
CA MET A 329 14.17 7.52 -5.18
C MET A 329 13.35 6.34 -4.71
N LEU A 330 12.02 6.38 -4.82
CA LEU A 330 11.16 5.23 -4.58
C LEU A 330 11.27 4.20 -5.71
N ILE A 331 10.95 4.61 -6.94
CA ILE A 331 10.76 3.68 -8.05
C ILE A 331 12.08 3.13 -8.60
N GLY A 332 13.15 3.93 -8.66
CA GLY A 332 14.42 3.55 -9.29
C GLY A 332 15.14 2.37 -8.59
N PRO A 333 15.41 2.49 -7.27
CA PRO A 333 15.96 1.41 -6.46
C PRO A 333 15.05 0.19 -6.44
N TYR A 334 13.73 0.40 -6.28
CA TYR A 334 12.76 -0.70 -6.24
C TYR A 334 12.74 -1.49 -7.56
N ILE A 335 12.62 -0.82 -8.71
CA ILE A 335 12.60 -1.52 -10.00
C ILE A 335 13.89 -2.30 -10.24
N SER A 336 15.03 -1.73 -9.84
CA SER A 336 16.33 -2.37 -10.00
C SER A 336 16.49 -3.59 -9.08
N TYR A 337 15.89 -3.53 -7.89
CA TYR A 337 15.83 -4.65 -6.96
C TYR A 337 14.95 -5.79 -7.48
N ILE A 338 13.74 -5.49 -7.96
CA ILE A 338 12.84 -6.53 -8.45
C ILE A 338 13.28 -7.09 -9.81
N GLN A 339 13.99 -6.34 -10.64
CA GLN A 339 14.52 -6.83 -11.92
C GLN A 339 15.88 -7.53 -11.81
N GLN A 340 16.39 -7.79 -10.60
CA GLN A 340 17.64 -8.54 -10.47
C GLN A 340 17.51 -9.94 -11.07
N SER A 341 18.60 -10.51 -11.57
CA SER A 341 18.59 -11.77 -12.34
C SER A 341 17.88 -12.93 -11.62
N MET A 342 17.95 -12.97 -10.28
CA MET A 342 17.25 -13.98 -9.48
C MET A 342 15.73 -13.91 -9.64
N PHE A 343 15.14 -12.71 -9.53
CA PHE A 343 13.70 -12.51 -9.71
C PHE A 343 13.28 -12.80 -11.15
N MET A 344 13.98 -12.22 -12.13
CA MET A 344 13.66 -12.39 -13.56
C MET A 344 13.67 -13.85 -13.99
N ARG A 345 14.68 -14.62 -13.55
CA ARG A 345 14.77 -16.07 -13.84
C ARG A 345 13.63 -16.85 -13.20
N LYS A 346 13.25 -16.53 -11.96
CA LYS A 346 12.20 -17.25 -11.23
C LYS A 346 10.79 -16.92 -11.72
N ILE A 347 10.55 -15.68 -12.12
CA ILE A 347 9.26 -15.21 -12.65
C ILE A 347 9.08 -15.63 -14.12
N LYS A 348 10.10 -16.27 -14.74
CA LYS A 348 10.15 -16.67 -16.17
C LYS A 348 9.76 -15.52 -17.09
N TYR A 349 10.22 -14.31 -16.76
CA TYR A 349 9.94 -13.16 -17.60
C TYR A 349 10.82 -13.22 -18.86
N ARG A 350 10.19 -13.51 -20.02
CA ARG A 350 10.81 -13.44 -21.35
C ARG A 350 10.75 -12.00 -21.86
N GLY A 351 11.48 -11.10 -21.22
CA GLY A 351 11.75 -9.79 -21.80
C GLY A 351 12.81 -9.96 -22.88
N VAL A 352 12.48 -9.60 -24.12
CA VAL A 352 13.44 -9.44 -25.20
C VAL A 352 14.54 -8.49 -24.70
N VAL A 353 15.78 -8.99 -24.67
CA VAL A 353 16.98 -8.18 -24.38
C VAL A 353 17.28 -7.30 -25.58
#